data_AF-A0AAV0VU17-F1
#
_entry.id   AF-A0AAV0VU17-F1
#
_cell.length_a   1.000
_cell.length_b   1.000
_cell.length_c   1.000
_cell.angle_alpha   90.00
_cell.angle_beta   90.00
_cell.angle_gamma   90.00
#
_symmetry.space_group_name_H-M   'P 1'
#
loop_
_entity.id
_entity.type
_entity.pdbx_description
1 polymer ?
#
loop_
_entity_poly.entity_id
_entity_poly.type
_entity_poly.pdbx_seq_one_letter_code
_entity_poly.pdbx_strand_id
1 'polypeptide(L)' 'MTSLSVDPLEQWEDMKNVFPLLYKQARINFSVVASSVPCERLFLKAGATMNQARNRLTSSRMEKLLFMADFSEDEWFS' A
#
# COMPACT_ATOMS: atom_id res chain seq x y z
N MET A 1 -14.23 -13.11 -24.18
CA MET A 1 -13.04 -13.45 -23.38
C MET A 1 -12.24 -12.18 -23.18
N THR A 2 -12.58 -11.38 -22.16
CA THR A 2 -11.91 -10.10 -21.86
C THR A 2 -10.67 -10.40 -21.02
N SER A 3 -9.49 -10.05 -21.53
CA SER A 3 -8.21 -10.31 -20.87
C SER A 3 -8.15 -9.56 -19.53
N LEU A 4 -8.07 -10.31 -18.44
CA LEU A 4 -7.85 -9.79 -17.09
C LEU A 4 -6.39 -9.32 -16.85
N SER A 5 -5.61 -9.12 -17.92
CA SER A 5 -4.16 -8.91 -17.83
C SER A 5 -3.71 -7.46 -18.03
N VAL A 6 -4.63 -6.51 -18.09
CA VAL A 6 -4.28 -5.09 -18.24
C VAL A 6 -4.56 -4.41 -16.90
N ASP A 7 -3.56 -3.73 -16.36
CA ASP A 7 -3.73 -2.95 -15.14
C ASP A 7 -4.77 -1.85 -15.41
N PRO A 8 -5.89 -1.81 -14.66
CA PRO A 8 -6.88 -0.76 -14.80
C PRO A 8 -6.26 0.64 -14.68
N LEU A 9 -5.26 0.82 -13.82
CA LEU A 9 -4.58 2.10 -13.66
C LEU A 9 -3.82 2.53 -14.92
N GLU A 10 -3.19 1.59 -15.63
CA GLU A 10 -2.54 1.87 -16.92
C GLU A 10 -3.55 2.29 -17.99
N GLN A 11 -4.72 1.64 -18.06
CA GLN A 11 -5.76 2.04 -19.02
C GLN A 11 -6.30 3.43 -18.75
N TRP A 12 -6.39 3.84 -17.48
CA TRP A 12 -6.84 5.18 -17.13
C TRP A 12 -5.80 6.25 -17.45
N GLU A 13 -4.49 5.94 -17.51
CA GLU A 13 -3.48 6.91 -17.96
C GLU A 13 -3.74 7.40 -19.39
N ASP A 14 -4.13 6.51 -20.30
CA ASP A 14 -4.47 6.87 -21.68
C ASP A 14 -5.71 7.77 -21.76
N MET A 15 -6.61 7.66 -20.79
CA MET A 15 -7.87 8.42 -20.73
C MET A 15 -7.73 9.78 -20.03
N LYS A 16 -6.54 10.11 -19.48
CA LYS A 16 -6.28 11.33 -18.71
C LYS A 16 -6.61 12.62 -19.46
N ASN A 17 -6.29 12.67 -20.75
CA ASN A 17 -6.52 13.85 -21.59
C ASN A 17 -7.97 13.96 -22.07
N VAL A 18 -8.66 12.83 -22.19
CA VAL A 18 -10.04 12.75 -22.72
C VAL A 18 -11.06 12.99 -21.60
N PHE A 19 -10.79 12.45 -20.40
CA PHE A 19 -11.69 12.55 -19.25
C PHE A 19 -10.93 12.90 -17.96
N PRO A 20 -10.40 14.13 -17.81
CA PRO A 20 -9.54 14.50 -16.69
C PRO A 20 -10.24 14.41 -15.31
N LEU A 21 -11.53 14.74 -15.25
CA LEU A 21 -12.31 14.64 -14.01
C LEU A 21 -12.57 13.19 -13.61
N LEU A 22 -12.90 12.34 -14.58
CA LEU A 22 -13.19 10.93 -14.34
C LEU A 22 -11.90 10.15 -14.04
N TYR A 23 -10.81 10.47 -14.71
CA TYR A 23 -9.47 9.96 -14.43
C TYR A 23 -9.08 10.20 -12.96
N LYS A 24 -9.33 11.41 -12.42
CA LYS A 24 -9.06 11.71 -11.01
C LYS A 24 -9.85 10.79 -10.07
N GLN A 25 -11.11 10.52 -10.37
CA GLN A 25 -11.95 9.62 -9.58
C GLN A 25 -11.53 8.16 -9.73
N ALA A 26 -11.20 7.72 -10.95
CA ALA A 26 -10.73 6.38 -11.22
C ALA A 26 -9.42 6.07 -10.47
N ARG A 27 -8.47 7.01 -10.47
CA ARG A 27 -7.21 6.88 -9.72
C ARG A 27 -7.45 6.69 -8.23
N ILE A 28 -8.36 7.46 -7.63
CA ILE A 28 -8.68 7.32 -6.20
C ILE A 28 -9.31 5.95 -5.94
N ASN A 29 -10.38 5.59 -6.67
CA ASN A 29 -11.14 4.37 -6.41
C ASN A 29 -10.36 3.08 -6.72
N PHE A 30 -9.53 3.06 -7.76
CA PHE A 30 -8.74 1.87 -8.12
C PHE A 30 -7.43 1.75 -7.32
N SER A 31 -6.93 2.84 -6.74
CA SER A 31 -5.80 2.77 -5.79
C SER A 31 -6.20 2.23 -4.41
N VAL A 32 -7.49 2.27 -4.07
CA VAL A 32 -7.98 1.78 -2.79
C VAL A 32 -8.06 0.27 -2.84
N VAL A 33 -7.31 -0.40 -1.95
CA VAL A 33 -7.43 -1.84 -1.79
C VAL A 33 -8.80 -2.16 -1.20
N ALA A 34 -9.57 -3.00 -1.88
CA ALA A 34 -10.94 -3.35 -1.49
C ALA A 34 -11.04 -4.15 -0.17
N SER A 35 -9.91 -4.52 0.45
CA SER A 35 -9.88 -5.36 1.64
C SER A 35 -8.93 -4.82 2.70
N SER A 36 -9.20 -5.14 3.97
CA SER A 36 -8.32 -4.88 5.12
C SER A 36 -7.09 -5.80 5.15
N VAL A 37 -7.02 -6.79 4.26
CA VAL A 37 -5.96 -7.83 4.22
C VAL A 37 -4.54 -7.25 4.20
N PRO A 38 -4.21 -6.16 3.47
CA PRO A 38 -2.88 -5.55 3.53
C PRO A 38 -2.57 -4.99 4.92
N CYS A 39 -3.54 -4.29 5.53
CA CYS A 39 -3.41 -3.75 6.87
C CYS A 39 -3.23 -4.89 7.89
N GLU A 40 -4.06 -5.94 7.83
CA GLU A 40 -3.95 -7.11 8.69
C GLU A 40 -2.59 -7.79 8.52
N ARG A 41 -2.09 -7.94 7.30
CA ARG A 41 -0.76 -8.51 7.02
C ARG A 41 0.36 -7.66 7.62
N LEU A 42 0.29 -6.33 7.47
CA LEU A 42 1.21 -5.38 8.08
C LEU A 42 1.21 -5.52 9.60
N PHE A 43 0.03 -5.53 10.23
CA PHE A 43 -0.13 -5.68 11.68
C PHE A 43 0.25 -7.06 12.20
N LEU A 44 0.01 -8.14 11.45
CA LEU A 44 0.43 -9.50 11.82
C LEU A 44 1.95 -9.65 11.73
N LYS A 45 2.57 -9.19 10.64
CA LYS A 45 4.04 -9.21 10.48
C LYS A 45 4.69 -8.36 11.57
N ALA A 46 4.15 -7.17 11.82
CA ALA A 46 4.62 -6.31 12.90
C ALA A 46 4.37 -6.92 14.28
N GLY A 47 3.25 -7.60 14.49
CA GLY A 47 2.91 -8.31 15.72
C GLY A 47 3.87 -9.46 16.02
N ALA A 48 4.28 -10.20 14.99
CA ALA A 48 5.29 -11.25 15.11
C ALA A 48 6.67 -10.67 15.49
N THR A 49 7.10 -9.59 14.82
CA THR A 49 8.33 -8.86 15.16
C THR A 49 8.26 -8.23 16.56
N MET A 50 7.08 -7.73 16.95
CA MET A 50 6.81 -7.11 18.26
C MET A 50 6.92 -8.12 19.41
N ASN A 51 6.32 -9.31 19.26
CA ASN A 51 6.35 -10.37 20.27
C ASN A 51 7.75 -10.97 20.45
N GLN A 52 8.55 -11.04 19.39
CA GLN A 52 9.90 -11.60 19.47
C GLN A 52 10.95 -10.58 19.93
N ALA A 53 10.81 -9.29 19.60
CA ALA A 53 11.89 -8.32 19.80
C ALA A 53 11.80 -7.48 21.08
N ARG A 54 10.63 -6.95 21.51
CA ARG A 54 10.61 -5.90 22.55
C ARG A 54 9.28 -5.73 23.30
N ASN A 55 9.18 -6.32 24.50
CA ASN A 55 8.09 -6.14 25.48
C ASN A 55 7.92 -4.71 26.08
N ARG A 56 8.56 -3.66 25.54
CA ARG A 56 8.58 -2.33 26.20
C ARG A 56 8.73 -1.11 25.28
N LEU A 57 8.19 -1.16 24.06
CA LEU A 57 8.19 0.01 23.17
C LEU A 57 6.89 0.81 23.32
N THR A 58 7.02 2.13 23.52
CA THR A 58 5.90 3.10 23.48
C THR A 58 5.30 3.16 22.07
N SER A 59 3.99 3.37 21.95
CA SER A 59 3.24 3.39 20.68
C SER A 59 3.86 4.27 19.58
N SER A 60 4.42 5.43 19.93
CA SER A 60 5.09 6.32 18.96
C SER A 60 6.35 5.72 18.32
N ARG A 61 7.10 4.86 19.03
CA ARG A 61 8.26 4.17 18.45
C ARG A 61 7.82 2.99 17.58
N MET A 62 6.67 2.40 17.89
CA MET A 62 6.07 1.31 17.11
C MET A 62 5.66 1.80 15.72
N GLU A 63 4.97 2.93 15.61
CA GLU A 63 4.58 3.53 14.32
C GLU A 63 5.80 3.76 13.40
N LYS A 64 6.90 4.27 13.97
CA LYS A 64 8.14 4.49 13.22
C LYS A 64 8.78 3.20 12.74
N LEU A 65 8.79 2.15 13.57
CA LEU A 65 9.31 0.83 13.17
C LEU A 65 8.43 0.16 12.12
N LEU A 66 7.11 0.31 12.23
CA LEU A 66 6.15 -0.19 11.25
C LEU A 66 6.39 0.45 9.89
N PHE A 67 6.53 1.79 9.87
CA PHE A 67 6.85 2.55 8.68
C PHE A 67 8.17 2.09 8.08
N MET A 68 9.25 2.02 8.87
CA MET A 68 10.57 1.57 8.38
C MET A 68 10.60 0.12 7.89
N ALA A 69 9.75 -0.77 8.44
CA ALA A 69 9.70 -2.17 8.03
C ALA A 69 8.89 -2.43 6.75
N ASP A 70 8.14 -1.42 6.27
CA ASP A 70 7.36 -1.50 5.05
C ASP A 70 8.18 -1.13 3.81
N PHE A 71 9.24 -0.34 3.97
CA PHE A 71 10.16 0.00 2.87
C PHE A 71 11.16 -1.12 2.58
N SER A 72 11.42 -1.34 1.29
CA SER A 72 12.55 -2.14 0.84
C SER A 72 13.88 -1.37 1.00
N GLU A 73 15.01 -2.07 1.14
CA GLU A 73 16.33 -1.41 1.24
C GLU A 73 16.62 -0.55 -0.01
N ASP A 74 16.14 -0.98 -1.18
CA ASP A 74 16.31 -0.28 -2.45
C ASP A 74 15.57 1.08 -2.47
N GLU A 75 14.40 1.18 -1.81
CA GLU A 75 13.66 2.43 -1.64
C GLU A 75 14.28 3.33 -0.57
N TRP A 76 15.03 2.76 0.38
CA TRP A 76 15.66 3.51 1.46
C TRP A 76 16.97 4.19 1.04
N PHE A 77 17.65 3.61 0.04
CA PHE A 77 18.94 4.09 -0.47
C PHE A 77 18.89 4.67 -1.89
N SER A 78 17.71 4.78 -2.51
CA SER A 78 17.49 5.59 -3.72
C SER A 78 17.41 7.09 -3.43
#